data_AF-A0A947LBV9-F1
#
_entry.id   AF-A0A947LBV9-F1
#
_cell.length_a   1.000
_cell.length_b   1.000
_cell.length_c   1.000
_cell.angle_alpha   90.00
_cell.angle_beta   90.00
_cell.angle_gamma   90.00
#
_symmetry.space_group_name_H-M   'P 1'
#
loop_
_entity.id
_entity.type
_entity.pdbx_description
1 polymer ?
#
loop_
_entity_poly.entity_id
_entity_poly.type
_entity_poly.pdbx_seq_one_letter_code
_entity_poly.pdbx_strand_id
1 'polypeptide(L)'
;MNRITRVGTFFAAMALIGCATENPPEEMKRLKSSSDEAMRVDANCATKNIAKIDDGFSDASTVALALSSVCVAEYAQATEAFGQANLDNDTQRRMFSNRREQVGTKIEYYLPTVMSYRKWLRSRRSSDAEKAR
;
A
#
# COMPACT_ATOMS: atom_id res chain seq x y z
N MET A 1 -45.83 -29.22 -43.62
CA MET A 1 -46.75 -28.09 -43.35
C MET A 1 -46.43 -27.59 -41.94
N ASN A 2 -45.45 -26.70 -41.76
CA ASN A 2 -45.49 -25.22 -41.77
C ASN A 2 -46.41 -24.56 -40.71
N ARG A 3 -45.78 -23.91 -39.71
CA ARG A 3 -46.09 -22.61 -39.02
C ARG A 3 -45.27 -22.56 -37.71
N ILE A 4 -44.16 -21.83 -37.56
CA ILE A 4 -43.90 -20.37 -37.50
C ILE A 4 -44.47 -19.67 -36.24
N THR A 5 -43.57 -18.95 -35.55
CA THR A 5 -43.72 -17.84 -34.56
C THR A 5 -44.23 -18.20 -33.16
N ARG A 6 -43.60 -17.75 -32.06
CA ARG A 6 -43.18 -16.36 -31.75
C ARG A 6 -41.92 -16.30 -30.85
N VAL A 7 -40.99 -15.45 -31.27
CA VAL A 7 -39.92 -14.86 -30.46
C VAL A 7 -40.56 -13.83 -29.53
N GLY A 8 -40.50 -14.05 -28.22
CA GLY A 8 -40.96 -13.11 -27.20
C GLY A 8 -39.76 -12.40 -26.58
N THR A 9 -39.37 -11.28 -27.18
CA THR A 9 -38.28 -10.42 -26.72
C THR A 9 -38.71 -9.65 -25.46
N PHE A 10 -38.35 -10.14 -24.28
CA PHE A 10 -38.41 -9.32 -23.07
C PHE A 10 -37.15 -8.44 -22.99
N PHE A 11 -37.25 -7.22 -23.53
CA PHE A 11 -36.34 -6.14 -23.19
C PHE A 11 -36.62 -5.73 -21.73
N ALA A 12 -35.89 -6.34 -20.80
CA ALA A 12 -35.78 -5.82 -19.45
C ALA A 12 -34.92 -4.55 -19.51
N ALA A 13 -35.57 -3.40 -19.35
CA ALA A 13 -34.92 -2.11 -19.20
C ALA A 13 -34.06 -2.11 -17.92
N MET A 14 -32.76 -2.40 -18.08
CA MET A 14 -31.74 -2.07 -17.09
C MET A 14 -31.69 -0.55 -16.97
N ALA A 15 -32.46 0.00 -16.03
CA ALA A 15 -32.24 1.34 -15.53
C ALA A 15 -30.85 1.37 -14.88
N LEU A 16 -29.86 1.81 -15.64
CA LEU A 16 -28.56 2.23 -15.14
C LEU A 16 -28.80 3.43 -14.23
N ILE A 17 -29.09 3.15 -12.95
CA ILE A 17 -28.98 4.12 -11.87
C ILE A 17 -27.50 4.49 -11.85
N GLY A 18 -27.16 5.55 -12.59
CA GLY A 18 -25.84 6.14 -12.58
C GLY A 18 -25.52 6.55 -11.16
N CYS A 19 -24.45 6.01 -10.60
CA CYS A 19 -23.83 6.56 -9.40
C CYS A 19 -23.53 8.03 -9.70
N ALA A 20 -24.40 8.93 -9.21
CA ALA A 20 -24.09 10.34 -9.16
C ALA A 20 -22.81 10.45 -8.32
N THR A 21 -21.70 10.73 -9.00
CA THR A 21 -20.39 10.93 -8.40
C THR A 21 -20.43 12.26 -7.68
N GLU A 22 -20.94 12.24 -6.45
CA GLU A 22 -20.83 13.39 -5.55
C GLU A 22 -19.34 13.61 -5.29
N ASN A 23 -18.82 14.75 -5.74
CA ASN A 23 -17.42 15.08 -5.55
C ASN A 23 -17.12 15.12 -4.05
N PRO A 24 -16.05 14.47 -3.56
CA PRO A 24 -15.71 14.54 -2.16
C PRO A 24 -15.45 15.99 -1.77
N PRO A 25 -15.80 16.40 -0.52
CA PRO A 25 -15.50 17.72 -0.02
C PRO A 25 -14.03 18.09 -0.24
N GLU A 26 -13.75 19.36 -0.56
CA GLU A 26 -12.38 19.83 -0.84
C GLU A 26 -11.40 19.55 0.32
N GLU A 27 -11.90 19.58 1.56
CA GLU A 27 -11.15 19.20 2.75
C GLU A 27 -10.69 17.74 2.71
N MET A 28 -11.57 16.82 2.33
CA MET A 28 -11.26 15.39 2.20
C MET A 28 -10.18 15.15 1.13
N LYS A 29 -10.22 15.89 0.02
CA LYS A 29 -9.20 15.81 -1.03
C LYS A 29 -7.83 16.24 -0.50
N ARG A 30 -7.76 17.32 0.29
CA ARG A 30 -6.52 17.80 0.90
C ARG A 30 -5.95 16.80 1.89
N LEU A 31 -6.78 16.24 2.78
CA LEU A 31 -6.36 15.22 3.74
C LEU A 31 -5.82 13.97 3.04
N LYS A 32 -6.51 13.50 2.00
CA LYS A 32 -6.04 12.37 1.20
C LYS A 32 -4.69 12.65 0.54
N SER A 33 -4.53 13.81 -0.08
CA SER A 33 -3.24 14.22 -0.67
C SER A 33 -2.12 14.28 0.37
N SER A 34 -2.42 14.74 1.59
CA SER A 34 -1.44 14.77 2.69
C SER A 34 -1.08 13.36 3.15
N SER A 35 -2.05 12.45 3.22
CA SER A 35 -1.82 11.03 3.52
C SER A 35 -0.93 10.37 2.47
N ASP A 36 -1.23 10.57 1.18
CA ASP A 36 -0.46 9.98 0.08
C ASP A 36 1.01 10.47 0.10
N GLU A 37 1.21 11.77 0.37
CA GLU A 37 2.55 12.35 0.50
C GLU A 37 3.32 11.79 1.70
N ALA A 38 2.67 11.66 2.87
CA ALA A 38 3.31 11.10 4.06
C ALA A 38 3.71 9.62 3.85
N MET A 39 2.84 8.83 3.21
CA MET A 39 3.15 7.44 2.84
C MET A 39 4.32 7.37 1.85
N ARG A 40 4.40 8.31 0.90
CA ARG A 40 5.53 8.41 -0.04
C ARG A 40 6.84 8.74 0.67
N VAL A 41 6.81 9.65 1.66
CA VAL A 41 8.00 10.01 2.47
C VAL A 41 8.52 8.81 3.24
N ASP A 42 7.64 8.05 3.89
CA ASP A 42 7.99 6.81 4.60
C ASP A 42 8.56 5.74 3.65
N ALA A 43 7.91 5.48 2.52
CA ALA A 43 8.43 4.56 1.51
C ALA A 43 9.84 4.96 1.02
N ASN A 44 10.06 6.27 0.80
CA ASN A 44 11.37 6.79 0.42
C ASN A 44 12.42 6.59 1.53
N CYS A 45 12.06 6.73 2.80
CA CYS A 45 12.97 6.42 3.91
C CYS A 45 13.42 4.97 3.84
N ALA A 46 12.48 4.04 3.66
CA ALA A 46 12.79 2.62 3.59
C ALA A 46 13.69 2.29 2.40
N THR A 47 13.37 2.79 1.20
CA THR A 47 14.18 2.57 0.00
C THR A 47 15.60 3.15 0.12
N LYS A 48 15.77 4.32 0.77
CA LYS A 48 17.09 4.93 0.96
C LYS A 48 17.99 4.16 1.93
N ASN A 49 17.40 3.51 2.93
CA ASN A 49 18.16 2.88 4.02
C ASN A 49 18.33 1.37 3.85
N ILE A 50 17.49 0.70 3.05
CA ILE A 50 17.51 -0.76 2.94
C ILE A 50 18.87 -1.33 2.52
N ALA A 51 19.57 -0.67 1.59
CA ALA A 51 20.88 -1.15 1.14
C ALA A 51 21.96 -1.08 2.22
N LYS A 52 21.78 -0.25 3.25
CA LYS A 52 22.71 -0.14 4.39
C LYS A 52 22.38 -1.12 5.51
N ILE A 53 21.12 -1.54 5.61
CA ILE A 53 20.61 -2.37 6.70
C ILE A 53 20.60 -3.85 6.32
N ASP A 54 20.30 -4.18 5.06
CA ASP A 54 20.29 -5.57 4.58
C ASP A 54 21.72 -6.09 4.40
N ASP A 55 22.17 -6.88 5.37
CA ASP A 55 23.47 -7.56 5.39
C ASP A 55 23.54 -8.77 4.43
N GLY A 56 22.40 -9.18 3.85
CA GLY A 56 22.28 -10.37 3.01
C GLY A 56 22.27 -11.71 3.77
N PHE A 57 22.35 -11.71 5.11
CA PHE A 57 22.39 -12.90 5.95
C PHE A 57 21.18 -13.00 6.88
N SER A 58 20.80 -11.89 7.51
CA SER A 58 19.66 -11.78 8.41
C SER A 58 18.37 -12.15 7.69
N ASP A 59 17.39 -12.70 8.40
CA ASP A 59 16.09 -12.96 7.80
C ASP A 59 15.36 -11.65 7.45
N ALA A 60 14.39 -11.72 6.53
CA ALA A 60 13.73 -10.53 6.00
C ALA A 60 12.92 -9.77 7.08
N SER A 61 12.42 -10.48 8.10
CA SER A 61 11.65 -9.86 9.19
C SER A 61 12.55 -9.09 10.14
N THR A 62 13.76 -9.58 10.42
CA THR A 62 14.79 -8.85 11.19
C THR A 62 15.22 -7.57 10.47
N VAL A 63 15.46 -7.63 9.15
CA VAL A 63 15.76 -6.42 8.35
C VAL A 63 14.58 -5.45 8.31
N ALA A 64 13.35 -5.94 8.22
CA ALA A 64 12.14 -5.11 8.26
C ALA A 64 11.95 -4.42 9.62
N LEU A 65 12.25 -5.12 10.72
CA LEU A 65 12.24 -4.54 12.06
C LEU A 65 13.29 -3.42 12.20
N ALA A 66 14.50 -3.66 11.72
CA ALA A 66 15.56 -2.65 11.70
C ALA A 66 15.15 -1.42 10.87
N LEU A 67 14.54 -1.63 9.69
CA LEU A 67 13.97 -0.55 8.88
C LEU A 67 12.91 0.26 9.63
N SER A 68 12.01 -0.39 10.35
CA SER A 68 10.99 0.31 11.15
C SER A 68 11.57 1.18 12.26
N SER A 69 12.74 0.82 12.78
CA SER A 69 13.44 1.61 13.80
C SER A 69 14.11 2.84 13.17
N VAL A 70 14.65 2.68 11.95
CA VAL A 70 15.32 3.77 11.22
C VAL A 70 14.31 4.78 10.65
N CYS A 71 13.15 4.32 10.18
CA CYS A 71 12.10 5.15 9.58
C CYS A 71 10.95 5.46 10.54
N VAL A 72 11.20 5.42 11.85
CA VAL A 72 10.14 5.53 12.88
C VAL A 72 9.39 6.87 12.80
N ALA A 73 10.08 7.97 12.49
CA ALA A 73 9.47 9.29 12.43
C ALA A 73 8.54 9.42 11.22
N GLU A 74 8.99 8.97 10.05
CA GLU A 74 8.21 8.97 8.82
C GLU A 74 7.01 8.00 8.92
N TYR A 75 7.21 6.83 9.52
CA TYR A 75 6.14 5.88 9.79
C TYR A 75 5.04 6.45 10.68
N ALA A 76 5.43 7.17 11.75
CA ALA A 76 4.50 7.83 12.66
C ALA A 76 3.69 8.92 11.92
N GLN A 77 4.37 9.75 11.12
CA GLN A 77 3.71 10.77 10.30
C GLN A 77 2.73 10.15 9.28
N ALA A 78 3.14 9.08 8.59
CA ALA A 78 2.27 8.37 7.64
C ALA A 78 1.07 7.72 8.34
N THR A 79 1.26 7.20 9.56
CA THR A 79 0.19 6.63 10.39
C THR A 79 -0.83 7.69 10.78
N GLU A 80 -0.36 8.85 11.27
CA GLU A 80 -1.23 9.96 11.64
C GLU A 80 -2.00 10.51 10.44
N ALA A 81 -1.31 10.82 9.34
CA ALA A 81 -1.93 11.39 8.15
C ALA A 81 -2.97 10.43 7.55
N PHE A 82 -2.69 9.13 7.53
CA PHE A 82 -3.67 8.12 7.10
C PHE A 82 -4.89 8.10 8.01
N GLY A 83 -4.68 8.14 9.33
CA GLY A 83 -5.76 8.17 10.31
C GLY A 83 -6.66 9.39 10.14
N GLN A 84 -6.08 10.58 9.91
CA GLN A 84 -6.84 11.80 9.66
C GLN A 84 -7.62 11.75 8.33
N ALA A 85 -7.05 11.15 7.29
CA ALA A 85 -7.68 11.11 5.97
C ALA A 85 -8.79 10.06 5.83
N ASN A 86 -8.78 8.99 6.63
CA ASN A 86 -9.66 7.83 6.41
C ASN A 86 -10.60 7.52 7.58
N LEU A 87 -10.36 8.08 8.77
CA LEU A 87 -11.12 7.73 9.98
C LEU A 87 -11.80 8.99 10.54
N ASP A 88 -13.11 8.89 10.75
CA ASP A 88 -13.96 10.01 11.12
C ASP A 88 -13.91 10.34 12.63
N ASN A 89 -13.68 9.35 13.49
CA ASN A 89 -13.69 9.54 14.94
C ASN A 89 -12.34 9.22 15.64
N ASP A 90 -12.15 9.87 16.78
CA ASP A 90 -10.92 9.74 17.58
C ASP A 90 -10.68 8.34 18.13
N THR A 91 -11.73 7.60 18.45
CA THR A 91 -11.59 6.23 18.95
C THR A 91 -11.03 5.31 17.86
N GLN A 92 -11.53 5.42 16.63
CA GLN A 92 -10.97 4.71 15.48
C GLN A 92 -9.54 5.12 15.21
N ARG A 93 -9.22 6.43 15.19
CA ARG A 93 -7.85 6.92 15.00
C ARG A 93 -6.88 6.38 16.04
N ARG A 94 -7.29 6.35 17.32
CA ARG A 94 -6.50 5.77 18.41
C ARG A 94 -6.32 4.27 18.29
N MET A 95 -7.39 3.52 17.99
CA MET A 95 -7.30 2.06 17.79
C MET A 95 -6.40 1.72 16.60
N PHE A 96 -6.51 2.47 15.51
CA PHE A 96 -5.66 2.33 14.32
C PHE A 96 -4.19 2.60 14.65
N SER A 97 -3.90 3.71 15.32
CA SER A 97 -2.54 4.09 15.71
C SER A 97 -1.93 3.05 16.65
N ASN A 98 -2.67 2.62 17.68
CA ASN A 98 -2.22 1.59 18.61
C ASN A 98 -1.93 0.26 17.90
N ARG A 99 -2.72 -0.11 16.90
CA ARG A 99 -2.47 -1.31 16.09
C ARG A 99 -1.20 -1.16 15.26
N ARG A 100 -1.00 -0.01 14.59
CA ARG A 100 0.20 0.26 13.78
C ARG A 100 1.48 0.35 14.60
N GLU A 101 1.39 0.73 15.88
CA GLU A 101 2.53 0.74 16.79
C GLU A 101 3.00 -0.67 17.20
N GLN A 102 2.20 -1.72 16.98
CA GLN A 102 2.62 -3.08 17.26
C GLN A 102 3.80 -3.50 16.38
N VAL A 103 4.82 -4.08 16.99
CA VAL A 103 6.05 -4.53 16.32
C VAL A 103 5.74 -5.44 15.11
N GLY A 104 4.80 -6.38 15.26
CA GLY A 104 4.38 -7.26 14.18
C GLY A 104 3.84 -6.50 12.97
N THR A 105 3.00 -5.49 13.20
CA THR A 105 2.44 -4.66 12.12
C THR A 105 3.53 -3.82 11.42
N LYS A 106 4.53 -3.34 12.15
CA LYS A 106 5.68 -2.64 11.55
C LYS A 106 6.50 -3.57 10.66
N ILE A 107 6.77 -4.79 11.12
CA ILE A 107 7.47 -5.82 10.34
C ILE A 107 6.70 -6.13 9.06
N GLU A 108 5.40 -6.46 9.17
CA GLU A 108 4.53 -6.78 8.03
C GLU A 108 4.51 -5.66 7.00
N TYR A 109 4.51 -4.41 7.48
CA TYR A 109 4.49 -3.24 6.61
C TYR A 109 5.78 -3.07 5.79
N TYR A 110 6.96 -3.26 6.39
CA TYR A 110 8.25 -3.09 5.67
C TYR A 110 8.72 -4.35 4.93
N LEU A 111 8.16 -5.52 5.24
CA LEU A 111 8.58 -6.80 4.66
C LEU A 111 8.54 -6.82 3.11
N PRO A 112 7.51 -6.30 2.41
CA PRO A 112 7.49 -6.26 0.95
C PRO A 112 8.65 -5.46 0.34
N THR A 113 9.06 -4.37 0.99
CA THR A 113 10.22 -3.56 0.58
C THR A 113 11.50 -4.39 0.68
N VAL A 114 11.68 -5.12 1.78
CA VAL A 114 12.82 -6.03 1.98
C VAL A 114 12.88 -7.10 0.91
N MET A 115 11.76 -7.79 0.68
CA MET A 115 11.68 -8.86 -0.32
C MET A 115 11.95 -8.36 -1.74
N SER A 116 11.42 -7.19 -2.09
CA SER A 116 11.60 -6.56 -3.41
C SER A 116 13.06 -6.20 -3.66
N TYR A 117 13.73 -5.59 -2.68
CA TYR A 117 15.15 -5.29 -2.77
C TYR A 117 16.02 -6.54 -2.93
N ARG A 118 15.77 -7.59 -2.15
CA ARG A 118 16.49 -8.87 -2.27
C ARG A 118 16.27 -9.54 -3.62
N LYS A 119 15.05 -9.46 -4.16
CA LYS A 119 14.74 -9.95 -5.52
C LYS A 119 15.56 -9.20 -6.56
N TRP A 120 15.62 -7.87 -6.47
CA TRP A 120 16.43 -7.03 -7.35
C TRP A 120 17.95 -7.33 -7.25
N LEU A 121 18.47 -7.52 -6.04
CA LEU A 121 19.87 -7.91 -5.85
C LEU A 121 20.20 -9.24 -6.55
N ARG A 122 19.31 -10.24 -6.43
CA ARG A 122 19.49 -11.53 -7.10
C ARG A 122 19.50 -11.39 -8.62
N SER A 123 18.57 -10.63 -9.19
CA SER A 123 18.52 -10.42 -10.64
C SER A 123 19.76 -9.68 -11.17
N ARG A 124 20.31 -8.73 -10.41
CA ARG A 124 21.56 -8.07 -10.79
C ARG A 124 22.74 -9.02 -10.80
N ARG A 125 22.90 -9.82 -9.74
CA ARG A 125 24.00 -10.80 -9.66
C ARG A 125 23.95 -11.82 -10.79
N SER A 126 22.76 -12.27 -11.21
CA SER A 126 22.64 -13.17 -12.36
C SER A 126 23.08 -12.51 -13.66
N SER A 127 22.71 -11.25 -13.90
CA SER A 127 23.11 -10.52 -15.10
C SER A 127 24.62 -10.26 -15.16
N ASP A 128 25.24 -9.98 -14.01
CA ASP A 128 26.68 -9.75 -13.95
C ASP A 128 27.47 -11.06 -14.17
N ALA A 129 26.97 -12.20 -13.68
CA ALA A 129 27.57 -13.51 -13.92
C ALA A 129 27.46 -13.97 -15.38
N GLU A 130 26.39 -13.61 -16.09
CA GLU A 130 26.22 -13.91 -17.52
C GLU A 130 27.22 -13.14 -18.39
N LYS A 131 27.45 -11.85 -18.10
CA LYS A 131 28.41 -11.00 -18.83
C LYS A 131 29.87 -11.43 -18.65
N ALA A 132 30.18 -12.20 -17.62
CA ALA A 132 31.53 -12.67 -17.34
C ALA A 132 31.88 -13.98 -18.07
N ARG A 133 30.93 -14.59 -18.80
CA ARG A 133 31.13 -15.78 -19.63
C ARG A 133 31.37 -15.41 -21.08
#